data_AF-A0AAJ0B3R4-F1
#
_entry.id   AF-A0AAJ0B3R4-F1
#
_cell.length_a   1.000
_cell.length_b   1.000
_cell.length_c   1.000
_cell.angle_alpha   90.00
_cell.angle_beta   90.00
_cell.angle_gamma   90.00
#
_symmetry.space_group_name_H-M   'P 1'
#
loop_
_entity.id
_entity.type
_entity.pdbx_description
1 polymer ?
#
loop_
_entity_poly.entity_id
_entity_poly.type
_entity_poly.pdbx_seq_one_letter_code
_entity_poly.pdbx_strand_id
1 'polypeptide(L)'
;MLLSFFSKRVLRGGPKIIFYLAACLSISILGRLALYEISPVPFGITRVIWPLTGYGTDTDPGSAEYETDLEQGLDPGGNLRIVAFGGQDVATPSWTGEGGDSWTDILCRDLNCSPYMSFVPRGHETLTLESHKFYAEALDQIANLTANRTGPGEDYTFQSDLFPLNRRVPDLAQQVTSFLASEESQSSPKETLFIFALGTWDIWTLASLPLDISRPVIDNMTQDIFDQAERLYRHSLETNKAGIFRILVPRVLDPSITPAWQTSRPHLAAVHSPAEQMRNSFLLTGQWNRNLYNNMATWISGGQPEAGSSVSFPPAEEPIPDGEFLAYFFERLTAEAEKAAKGIPRPRGTKIRARENTAGEAHEMVEEETGLSREGFLFDMPEYILTLMADLQLRDAGLRDANGLGAMAFGEGYINMAAPCVDKENVSPGVGCRDRLFSTPFTVGSRAVGDIGRLAADLIREGRSMRVQKLGS
;
A
#
# COMPACT_ATOMS: atom_id res chain seq x y z
N MET A 1 10.71 40.22 24.03
CA MET A 1 11.48 41.14 23.15
C MET A 1 10.77 41.51 21.84
N LEU A 2 9.71 40.80 21.39
CA LEU A 2 8.99 41.13 20.14
C LEU A 2 8.01 42.31 20.25
N LEU A 3 7.50 42.62 21.44
CA LEU A 3 6.53 43.71 21.65
C LEU A 3 7.14 45.12 21.62
N SER A 4 8.46 45.29 21.78
CA SER A 4 9.10 46.61 21.67
C SER A 4 9.48 46.99 20.23
N PHE A 5 9.44 46.04 19.29
CA PHE A 5 9.85 46.30 17.90
C PHE A 5 8.73 46.93 17.05
N PHE A 6 7.46 46.72 17.41
CA PHE A 6 6.32 47.27 16.65
C PHE A 6 5.93 48.71 17.01
N SER A 7 6.42 49.25 18.13
CA SER A 7 6.02 50.60 18.59
C SER A 7 6.66 51.74 17.80
N LYS A 8 7.85 51.58 17.21
CA LYS A 8 8.58 52.70 16.57
C LYS A 8 8.40 52.83 15.05
N ARG A 9 7.92 51.82 14.33
CA ARG A 9 7.76 51.89 12.86
C ARG A 9 6.37 52.32 12.39
N VAL A 10 5.34 52.15 13.22
CA VAL A 10 3.94 52.45 12.84
C VAL A 10 3.64 53.96 12.88
N LEU A 11 4.38 54.75 13.66
CA LEU A 11 4.14 56.20 13.81
C LEU A 11 4.68 57.09 12.68
N ARG A 12 5.34 56.53 11.66
CA ARG A 12 5.82 57.29 10.47
C ARG A 12 5.07 56.99 9.17
N GLY A 13 4.34 55.88 9.12
CA GLY A 13 3.40 55.61 8.03
C GLY A 13 2.09 56.31 8.36
N GLY A 14 1.88 57.51 7.83
CA GLY A 14 0.65 58.29 8.04
C GLY A 14 -0.64 57.53 7.66
N PRO A 15 -1.82 58.17 7.78
CA PRO A 15 -3.15 57.53 7.80
C PRO A 15 -3.53 56.64 6.60
N LYS A 16 -2.68 56.56 5.56
CA LYS A 16 -2.84 55.71 4.38
C LYS A 16 -2.85 54.21 4.69
N ILE A 17 -2.10 53.73 5.70
CA ILE A 17 -2.10 52.30 6.08
C ILE A 17 -3.48 51.84 6.60
N ILE A 18 -4.20 52.73 7.28
CA ILE A 18 -5.54 52.42 7.80
C ILE A 18 -6.52 52.23 6.63
N PHE A 19 -6.39 53.01 5.55
CA PHE A 19 -7.22 52.84 4.35
C PHE A 19 -6.92 51.53 3.61
N TYR A 20 -5.65 51.11 3.51
CA TYR A 20 -5.32 49.83 2.88
C TYR A 20 -5.82 48.63 3.70
N LEU A 21 -5.74 48.69 5.03
CA LEU A 21 -6.29 47.63 5.90
C LEU A 21 -7.82 47.57 5.83
N ALA A 22 -8.50 48.72 5.78
CA ALA A 22 -9.94 48.78 5.61
C ALA A 22 -10.39 48.25 4.23
N ALA A 23 -9.63 48.54 3.17
CA ALA A 23 -9.87 48.02 1.83
C ALA A 23 -9.68 46.50 1.75
N CYS A 24 -8.62 45.95 2.37
CA CYS A 24 -8.40 44.50 2.42
C CYS A 24 -9.51 43.77 3.19
N LEU A 25 -9.95 44.31 4.33
CA LEU A 25 -11.04 43.72 5.11
C LEU A 25 -12.38 43.74 4.36
N SER A 26 -12.68 44.80 3.61
CA SER A 26 -13.91 44.89 2.83
C SER A 26 -13.91 43.91 1.64
N ILE A 27 -12.76 43.68 0.99
CA ILE A 27 -12.62 42.66 -0.06
C ILE A 27 -12.81 41.24 0.52
N SER A 28 -12.25 40.96 1.70
CA SER A 28 -12.41 39.65 2.36
C SER A 28 -13.85 39.36 2.79
N ILE A 29 -14.60 40.38 3.22
CA ILE A 29 -16.01 40.23 3.63
C ILE A 29 -16.91 40.05 2.40
N LEU A 30 -16.68 40.80 1.31
CA LEU A 30 -17.43 40.64 0.05
C LEU A 30 -17.19 39.28 -0.61
N GLY A 31 -15.96 38.77 -0.57
CA GLY A 31 -15.65 37.43 -1.09
C GLY A 31 -16.35 36.30 -0.33
N ARG A 32 -16.54 36.44 0.98
CA ARG A 32 -17.27 35.45 1.79
C ARG A 32 -18.79 35.52 1.60
N LEU A 33 -19.34 36.70 1.33
CA LEU A 33 -20.78 36.86 1.04
C LEU A 33 -21.16 36.33 -0.35
N ALA A 34 -20.25 36.43 -1.34
CA ALA A 34 -20.49 35.91 -2.69
C ALA A 34 -20.46 34.37 -2.79
N LEU A 35 -19.94 33.66 -1.77
CA LEU A 35 -19.85 32.20 -1.75
C LEU A 35 -20.99 31.53 -0.94
N TYR A 36 -21.93 32.29 -0.40
CA TYR A 36 -23.00 31.76 0.45
C TYR A 36 -24.35 31.50 -0.27
N GLU A 37 -24.49 31.90 -1.55
CA GLU A 37 -25.70 31.64 -2.34
C GLU A 37 -25.45 30.75 -3.56
N ILE A 38 -25.07 29.48 -3.36
CA ILE A 38 -25.45 28.40 -4.29
C ILE A 38 -25.84 27.16 -3.45
N SER A 39 -27.10 26.76 -3.62
CA SER A 39 -27.82 25.70 -2.90
C SER A 39 -27.28 24.27 -3.15
N PRO A 40 -27.76 23.26 -2.37
CA PRO A 40 -27.25 21.89 -2.39
C PRO A 40 -27.93 21.04 -3.48
N VAL A 41 -27.17 20.12 -4.08
CA VAL A 41 -27.69 19.05 -4.94
C VAL A 41 -27.20 17.71 -4.37
N PRO A 42 -28.07 16.68 -4.25
CA PRO A 42 -27.70 15.40 -3.67
C PRO A 42 -26.79 14.59 -4.60
N PHE A 43 -25.82 13.90 -4.02
CA PHE A 43 -24.86 13.05 -4.71
C PHE A 43 -25.55 11.88 -5.42
N GLY A 44 -25.61 11.95 -6.74
CA GLY A 44 -25.83 10.82 -7.64
C GLY A 44 -24.48 10.30 -8.15
N ILE A 45 -24.30 8.98 -8.07
CA ILE A 45 -23.15 8.25 -8.62
C ILE A 45 -23.07 8.55 -10.12
N THR A 46 -22.06 9.32 -10.53
CA THR A 46 -21.81 9.63 -11.95
C THR A 46 -20.80 8.64 -12.51
N ARG A 47 -21.29 7.73 -13.36
CA ARG A 47 -20.47 6.89 -14.24
C ARG A 47 -19.80 7.79 -15.27
N VAL A 48 -18.47 7.89 -15.25
CA VAL A 48 -17.70 8.53 -16.33
C VAL A 48 -17.17 7.42 -17.22
N ILE A 49 -17.88 7.18 -18.33
CA ILE A 49 -17.37 6.42 -19.47
C ILE A 49 -16.52 7.40 -20.28
N TRP A 50 -15.21 7.19 -20.31
CA TRP A 50 -14.30 7.96 -21.17
C TRP A 50 -14.43 7.46 -22.62
N PRO A 51 -14.67 8.33 -23.62
CA PRO A 51 -14.38 8.00 -24.99
C PRO A 51 -12.90 8.28 -25.27
N LEU A 52 -12.16 7.25 -25.67
CA LEU A 52 -10.83 7.35 -26.27
C LEU A 52 -10.91 8.25 -27.51
N THR A 53 -10.41 9.48 -27.41
CA THR A 53 -10.06 10.30 -28.58
C THR A 53 -8.59 10.10 -28.87
N GLY A 54 -8.31 9.32 -29.92
CA GLY A 54 -6.98 9.13 -30.47
C GLY A 54 -6.44 10.45 -31.02
N TYR A 55 -5.28 10.85 -30.52
CA TYR A 55 -4.52 11.98 -31.04
C TYR A 55 -3.50 11.45 -32.05
N GLY A 56 -3.77 11.66 -33.33
CA GLY A 56 -2.83 11.38 -34.41
C GLY A 56 -3.47 11.61 -35.76
N THR A 57 -3.10 12.71 -36.43
CA THR A 57 -2.29 12.68 -37.67
C THR A 57 -2.25 14.06 -38.33
N ASP A 58 -1.03 14.45 -38.72
CA ASP A 58 -0.79 15.40 -39.80
C ASP A 58 -1.37 14.85 -41.11
N THR A 59 -1.92 15.77 -41.89
CA THR A 59 -2.57 15.56 -43.17
C THR A 59 -1.58 15.16 -44.28
N ASP A 60 -1.90 14.10 -45.02
CA ASP A 60 -1.55 14.01 -46.45
C ASP A 60 -2.70 13.30 -47.20
N PRO A 61 -3.30 13.87 -48.27
CA PRO A 61 -4.47 13.31 -48.93
C PRO A 61 -4.10 12.54 -50.19
N GLY A 62 -4.60 11.31 -50.30
CA GLY A 62 -4.94 10.70 -51.58
C GLY A 62 -4.34 9.32 -51.83
N SER A 63 -5.16 8.29 -51.66
CA SER A 63 -5.52 7.39 -52.78
C SER A 63 -6.40 6.23 -52.30
N ALA A 64 -7.54 6.11 -52.99
CA ALA A 64 -8.22 4.89 -53.41
C ALA A 64 -8.68 3.85 -52.38
N GLU A 65 -10.00 3.70 -52.37
CA GLU A 65 -10.79 2.55 -51.95
C GLU A 65 -10.15 1.20 -52.36
N TYR A 66 -10.05 0.29 -51.39
CA TYR A 66 -10.34 -1.12 -51.64
C TYR A 66 -10.96 -1.74 -50.38
N GLU A 67 -12.25 -1.99 -50.49
CA GLU A 67 -13.07 -2.76 -49.57
C GLU A 67 -12.54 -4.20 -49.54
N THR A 68 -12.12 -4.68 -48.37
CA THR A 68 -11.86 -6.10 -48.16
C THR A 68 -12.47 -6.51 -46.82
N ASP A 69 -13.70 -7.01 -46.90
CA ASP A 69 -14.32 -7.85 -45.90
C ASP A 69 -13.49 -9.14 -45.73
N LEU A 70 -13.44 -9.64 -44.48
CA LEU A 70 -12.79 -10.87 -43.98
C LEU A 70 -11.34 -10.75 -43.50
N GLU A 71 -11.16 -10.18 -42.30
CA GLU A 71 -10.37 -10.89 -41.28
C GLU A 71 -11.14 -10.96 -39.95
N GLN A 72 -11.16 -12.17 -39.42
CA GLN A 72 -11.92 -12.62 -38.28
C GLN A 72 -11.16 -12.29 -36.98
N GLY A 73 -11.86 -11.68 -36.02
CA GLY A 73 -11.70 -12.00 -34.59
C GLY A 73 -10.35 -11.70 -33.91
N LEU A 74 -9.76 -10.53 -34.13
CA LEU A 74 -8.76 -9.96 -33.21
C LEU A 74 -9.43 -8.89 -32.34
N ASP A 75 -10.06 -9.32 -31.25
CA ASP A 75 -10.54 -8.42 -30.19
C ASP A 75 -9.34 -7.65 -29.60
N PRO A 76 -9.27 -6.30 -29.69
CA PRO A 76 -8.08 -5.54 -29.28
C PRO A 76 -7.97 -5.25 -27.76
N GLY A 77 -8.88 -5.72 -26.92
CA GLY A 77 -8.89 -5.43 -25.47
C GLY A 77 -8.72 -6.68 -24.63
N GLY A 78 -7.71 -6.71 -23.75
CA GLY A 78 -7.36 -7.89 -22.96
C GLY A 78 -8.52 -8.41 -22.11
N ASN A 79 -8.72 -9.73 -22.13
CA ASN A 79 -9.76 -10.46 -21.37
C ASN A 79 -9.56 -10.46 -19.84
N LEU A 80 -8.65 -9.64 -19.33
CA LEU A 80 -8.30 -9.56 -17.91
C LEU A 80 -9.07 -8.41 -17.25
N ARG A 81 -9.94 -8.75 -16.30
CA ARG A 81 -10.52 -7.78 -15.36
C ARG A 81 -9.61 -7.59 -14.16
N ILE A 82 -9.43 -6.35 -13.69
CA ILE A 82 -8.78 -6.08 -12.40
C ILE A 82 -9.80 -5.43 -11.45
N VAL A 83 -9.87 -5.96 -10.23
CA VAL A 83 -10.70 -5.42 -9.14
C VAL A 83 -9.80 -5.12 -7.94
N ALA A 84 -9.69 -3.86 -7.56
CA ALA A 84 -8.85 -3.42 -6.45
C ALA A 84 -9.68 -3.05 -5.21
N PHE A 85 -9.32 -3.66 -4.09
CA PHE A 85 -9.81 -3.35 -2.75
C PHE A 85 -8.66 -2.79 -1.91
N GLY A 86 -8.99 -1.93 -0.95
CA GLY A 86 -8.05 -1.51 0.06
C GLY A 86 -8.17 -0.04 0.45
N GLY A 87 -7.02 0.54 0.80
CA GLY A 87 -6.90 1.92 1.27
C GLY A 87 -5.90 2.74 0.48
N GLN A 88 -5.75 4.00 0.88
CA GLN A 88 -4.60 4.80 0.46
C GLN A 88 -3.35 4.18 1.08
N ASP A 89 -2.32 3.95 0.27
CA ASP A 89 -1.02 3.43 0.71
C ASP A 89 0.10 4.30 0.13
N VAL A 90 1.35 3.86 0.32
CA VAL A 90 2.51 4.63 -0.16
C VAL A 90 2.48 4.87 -1.68
N ALA A 91 1.86 4.01 -2.47
CA ALA A 91 1.80 4.11 -3.93
C ALA A 91 0.40 4.43 -4.49
N THR A 92 -0.57 4.71 -3.61
CA THR A 92 -1.97 5.00 -3.95
C THR A 92 -2.32 6.38 -3.41
N PRO A 93 -2.12 7.45 -4.21
CA PRO A 93 -2.21 8.82 -3.72
C PRO A 93 -3.61 9.19 -3.24
N SER A 94 -3.69 9.96 -2.14
CA SER A 94 -4.94 10.57 -1.70
C SER A 94 -5.37 11.58 -2.74
N TRP A 95 -6.56 11.42 -3.32
CA TRP A 95 -7.01 12.19 -4.49
C TRP A 95 -7.13 13.69 -4.16
N THR A 96 -6.12 14.50 -4.48
CA THR A 96 -6.10 15.97 -4.28
C THR A 96 -6.14 16.72 -5.62
N GLY A 97 -7.12 16.41 -6.48
CA GLY A 97 -7.48 17.22 -7.65
C GLY A 97 -6.49 17.25 -8.84
N GLU A 98 -5.21 16.96 -8.65
CA GLU A 98 -4.27 16.65 -9.73
C GLU A 98 -4.23 15.12 -9.91
N GLY A 99 -4.95 14.64 -10.93
CA GLY A 99 -5.15 13.22 -11.23
C GLY A 99 -3.84 12.47 -11.55
N GLY A 100 -3.18 11.96 -10.52
CA GLY A 100 -2.15 10.93 -10.65
C GLY A 100 -2.78 9.54 -10.66
N ASP A 101 -2.34 8.70 -11.59
CA ASP A 101 -2.65 7.27 -11.59
C ASP A 101 -2.13 6.61 -10.31
N SER A 102 -2.91 5.71 -9.71
CA SER A 102 -2.42 4.77 -8.68
C SER A 102 -1.58 3.66 -9.32
N TRP A 103 -0.78 2.94 -8.52
CA TRP A 103 0.01 1.84 -9.05
C TRP A 103 -0.87 0.72 -9.66
N THR A 104 -2.10 0.54 -9.18
CA THR A 104 -3.07 -0.42 -9.75
C THR A 104 -3.67 0.06 -11.08
N ASP A 105 -3.78 1.38 -11.29
CA ASP A 105 -4.15 1.94 -12.61
C ASP A 105 -3.05 1.68 -13.64
N ILE A 106 -1.78 1.90 -13.25
CA ILE A 106 -0.61 1.62 -14.09
C ILE A 106 -0.51 0.12 -14.39
N LEU A 107 -0.68 -0.72 -13.38
CA LEU A 107 -0.71 -2.17 -13.53
C LEU A 107 -1.75 -2.62 -14.56
N CYS A 108 -2.99 -2.10 -14.47
CA CYS A 108 -4.02 -2.42 -15.46
C CYS A 108 -3.63 -2.01 -16.87
N ARG A 109 -3.12 -0.78 -17.03
CA ARG A 109 -2.67 -0.26 -18.33
C ARG A 109 -1.60 -1.15 -18.95
N ASP A 110 -0.61 -1.54 -18.15
CA ASP A 110 0.48 -2.39 -18.61
C ASP A 110 -0.01 -3.79 -18.98
N LEU A 111 -0.95 -4.35 -18.22
CA LEU A 111 -1.54 -5.66 -18.54
C LEU A 111 -2.63 -5.61 -19.63
N ASN A 112 -2.88 -4.44 -20.24
CA ASN A 112 -3.98 -4.21 -21.18
C ASN A 112 -5.32 -4.71 -20.63
N CYS A 113 -5.59 -4.42 -19.35
CA CYS A 113 -6.75 -4.93 -18.64
C CYS A 113 -8.04 -4.17 -19.03
N SER A 114 -9.15 -4.88 -19.08
CA SER A 114 -10.48 -4.28 -19.28
C SER A 114 -11.58 -5.23 -18.77
N PRO A 115 -12.44 -4.82 -17.82
CA PRO A 115 -12.48 -3.53 -17.12
C PRO A 115 -11.54 -3.46 -15.90
N TYR A 116 -11.26 -2.24 -15.45
CA TYR A 116 -10.65 -1.95 -14.14
C TYR A 116 -11.69 -1.36 -13.19
N MET A 117 -11.77 -1.92 -11.98
CA MET A 117 -12.71 -1.51 -10.94
C MET A 117 -11.96 -1.26 -9.63
N SER A 118 -12.11 -0.08 -9.05
CA SER A 118 -11.49 0.26 -7.77
C SER A 118 -12.58 0.58 -6.75
N PHE A 119 -12.55 -0.15 -5.64
CA PHE A 119 -13.37 0.06 -4.45
C PHE A 119 -12.60 0.78 -3.33
N VAL A 120 -11.35 1.19 -3.62
CA VAL A 120 -10.52 1.96 -2.70
C VAL A 120 -11.19 3.32 -2.43
N PRO A 121 -11.47 3.68 -1.16
CA PRO A 121 -12.10 4.94 -0.82
C PRO A 121 -11.30 6.14 -1.31
N ARG A 122 -12.01 7.13 -1.86
CA ARG A 122 -11.43 8.40 -2.33
C ARG A 122 -11.76 9.54 -1.39
N GLY A 123 -10.81 10.46 -1.22
CA GLY A 123 -10.99 11.68 -0.45
C GLY A 123 -9.73 12.09 0.31
N HIS A 124 -9.68 13.35 0.72
CA HIS A 124 -8.71 13.79 1.70
C HIS A 124 -8.97 13.07 3.02
N GLU A 125 -7.92 12.52 3.64
CA GLU A 125 -7.95 11.94 5.00
C GLU A 125 -8.75 10.64 5.16
N THR A 126 -8.92 9.85 4.08
CA THR A 126 -9.54 8.52 4.22
C THR A 126 -8.51 7.51 4.76
N LEU A 127 -8.43 7.43 6.10
CA LEU A 127 -7.74 6.38 6.82
C LEU A 127 -8.55 5.08 6.72
N THR A 128 -8.37 4.34 5.63
CA THR A 128 -9.05 3.05 5.45
C THR A 128 -8.36 1.98 6.28
N LEU A 129 -9.05 1.47 7.30
CA LEU A 129 -8.63 0.31 8.07
C LEU A 129 -9.07 -0.97 7.35
N GLU A 130 -8.33 -2.06 7.57
CA GLU A 130 -8.67 -3.40 7.10
C GLU A 130 -10.03 -3.83 7.67
N SER A 131 -10.20 -3.69 8.99
CA SER A 131 -11.43 -4.06 9.69
C SER A 131 -11.75 -3.10 10.83
N HIS A 132 -12.91 -2.45 10.75
CA HIS A 132 -13.41 -1.62 11.85
C HIS A 132 -13.69 -2.44 13.11
N LYS A 133 -14.07 -3.71 12.94
CA LYS A 133 -14.42 -4.60 14.05
C LYS A 133 -13.19 -4.86 14.93
N PHE A 134 -12.08 -5.29 14.33
CA PHE A 134 -10.88 -5.64 15.10
C PHE A 134 -10.24 -4.41 15.75
N TYR A 135 -10.24 -3.26 15.07
CA TYR A 135 -9.74 -2.03 15.69
C TYR A 135 -10.63 -1.56 16.84
N ALA A 136 -11.97 -1.63 16.70
CA ALA A 136 -12.88 -1.29 17.79
C ALA A 136 -12.67 -2.19 19.02
N GLU A 137 -12.48 -3.49 18.81
CA GLU A 137 -12.18 -4.44 19.88
C GLU A 137 -10.86 -4.11 20.59
N ALA A 138 -9.83 -3.69 19.85
CA ALA A 138 -8.58 -3.23 20.42
C ALA A 138 -8.76 -2.00 21.34
N LEU A 139 -9.58 -1.04 20.91
CA LEU A 139 -9.91 0.16 21.68
C LEU A 139 -10.66 -0.21 22.97
N ASP A 140 -11.61 -1.15 22.91
CA ASP A 140 -12.35 -1.64 24.08
C ASP A 140 -11.44 -2.37 25.06
N GLN A 141 -10.49 -3.19 24.57
CA GLN A 141 -9.50 -3.86 25.42
C GLN A 141 -8.62 -2.85 26.17
N ILE A 142 -8.17 -1.79 25.48
CA ILE A 142 -7.37 -0.73 26.10
C ILE A 142 -8.19 0.02 27.14
N ALA A 143 -9.41 0.46 26.82
CA ALA A 143 -10.27 1.15 27.77
C ALA A 143 -10.50 0.32 29.05
N ASN A 144 -10.66 -1.00 28.92
CA ASN A 144 -10.81 -1.91 30.05
C ASN A 144 -9.53 -2.04 30.88
N LEU A 145 -8.37 -2.19 30.23
CA LEU A 145 -7.08 -2.30 30.91
C LEU A 145 -6.73 -1.03 31.68
N THR A 146 -7.09 0.13 31.15
CA THR A 146 -6.71 1.44 31.68
C THR A 146 -7.76 2.05 32.61
N ALA A 147 -8.95 1.44 32.75
CA ALA A 147 -10.08 1.99 33.50
C ALA A 147 -9.74 2.42 34.95
N ASN A 148 -8.82 1.72 35.61
CA ASN A 148 -8.40 1.99 36.99
C ASN A 148 -6.92 2.42 37.11
N ARG A 149 -6.26 2.66 35.99
CA ARG A 149 -4.83 2.99 35.91
C ARG A 149 -4.67 4.48 35.68
N THR A 150 -3.78 5.11 36.44
CA THR A 150 -3.58 6.56 36.43
C THR A 150 -2.13 6.96 36.13
N GLY A 151 -1.27 5.99 35.84
CA GLY A 151 0.10 6.26 35.42
C GLY A 151 0.13 6.89 34.04
N PRO A 152 1.05 7.83 33.76
CA PRO A 152 1.12 8.50 32.46
C PRO A 152 1.38 7.53 31.29
N GLY A 153 2.00 6.37 31.53
CA GLY A 153 2.23 5.33 30.51
C GLY A 153 1.05 4.37 30.32
N GLU A 154 -0.01 4.56 31.08
CA GLU A 154 -1.26 3.78 31.02
C GLU A 154 -2.44 4.66 30.60
N ASP A 155 -2.18 5.93 30.24
CA ASP A 155 -3.19 6.88 29.80
C ASP A 155 -3.33 6.86 28.27
N TYR A 156 -4.29 6.07 27.79
CA TYR A 156 -4.64 5.97 26.37
C TYR A 156 -5.88 6.79 26.01
N THR A 157 -6.28 7.76 26.85
CA THR A 157 -7.47 8.59 26.58
C THR A 157 -7.36 9.42 25.30
N PHE A 158 -6.14 9.69 24.83
CA PHE A 158 -5.88 10.39 23.57
C PHE A 158 -6.27 9.58 22.31
N GLN A 159 -6.45 8.26 22.43
CA GLN A 159 -6.53 7.37 21.27
C GLN A 159 -7.76 7.69 20.39
N SER A 160 -8.92 7.95 21.00
CA SER A 160 -10.15 8.28 20.25
C SER A 160 -10.04 9.60 19.48
N ASP A 161 -9.23 10.54 19.98
CA ASP A 161 -9.13 11.89 19.45
C ASP A 161 -8.08 11.96 18.34
N LEU A 162 -6.94 11.27 18.52
CA LEU A 162 -5.81 11.31 17.60
C LEU A 162 -5.82 10.19 16.56
N PHE A 163 -6.45 9.05 16.87
CA PHE A 163 -6.56 7.89 15.98
C PHE A 163 -8.01 7.40 15.89
N PRO A 164 -8.94 8.27 15.44
CA PRO A 164 -10.37 7.98 15.47
C PRO A 164 -10.76 6.84 14.54
N LEU A 165 -11.67 5.98 15.02
CA LEU A 165 -12.35 4.97 14.20
C LEU A 165 -13.40 5.65 13.30
N ASN A 166 -13.07 5.87 12.02
CA ASN A 166 -13.98 6.50 11.06
C ASN A 166 -14.83 5.47 10.30
N ARG A 167 -15.94 5.04 10.91
CA ARG A 167 -16.90 4.07 10.31
C ARG A 167 -17.59 4.54 9.02
N ARG A 168 -17.35 5.78 8.57
CA ARG A 168 -17.91 6.30 7.30
C ARG A 168 -17.08 5.90 6.09
N VAL A 169 -15.80 5.57 6.28
CA VAL A 169 -14.93 5.05 5.22
C VAL A 169 -15.12 3.53 5.20
N PRO A 170 -15.38 2.89 4.05
CA PRO A 170 -15.67 1.46 4.06
C PRO A 170 -14.41 0.61 4.27
N ASP A 171 -14.50 -0.36 5.19
CA ASP A 171 -13.47 -1.38 5.43
C ASP A 171 -13.48 -2.47 4.35
N LEU A 172 -12.56 -3.43 4.42
CA LEU A 172 -12.42 -4.44 3.36
C LEU A 172 -13.70 -5.25 3.17
N ALA A 173 -14.34 -5.70 4.26
CA ALA A 173 -15.56 -6.48 4.20
C ALA A 173 -16.71 -5.71 3.53
N GLN A 174 -16.82 -4.40 3.79
CA GLN A 174 -17.80 -3.53 3.13
C GLN A 174 -17.47 -3.32 1.65
N GLN A 175 -16.19 -3.15 1.29
CA GLN A 175 -15.78 -3.01 -0.11
C GLN A 175 -16.07 -4.29 -0.92
N VAL A 176 -15.73 -5.46 -0.39
CA VAL A 176 -16.01 -6.77 -1.02
C VAL A 176 -17.51 -7.01 -1.16
N THR A 177 -18.28 -6.68 -0.12
CA THR A 177 -19.75 -6.77 -0.18
C THR A 177 -20.32 -5.85 -1.26
N SER A 178 -19.79 -4.64 -1.39
CA SER A 178 -20.22 -3.70 -2.44
C SER A 178 -19.92 -4.23 -3.84
N PHE A 179 -18.76 -4.87 -4.05
CA PHE A 179 -18.44 -5.52 -5.31
C PHE A 179 -19.38 -6.68 -5.60
N LEU A 180 -19.59 -7.60 -4.64
CA LEU A 180 -20.45 -8.77 -4.83
C LEU A 180 -21.91 -8.37 -5.16
N ALA A 181 -22.39 -7.23 -4.66
CA ALA A 181 -23.70 -6.70 -4.95
C ALA A 181 -23.84 -5.99 -6.32
N SER A 182 -22.72 -5.71 -7.01
CA SER A 182 -22.73 -5.01 -8.31
C SER A 182 -23.20 -5.92 -9.45
N GLU A 183 -23.68 -5.33 -10.57
CA GLU A 183 -24.04 -6.13 -11.76
C GLU A 183 -22.79 -6.73 -12.42
N GLU A 184 -21.66 -6.05 -12.30
CA GLU A 184 -20.39 -6.45 -12.89
C GLU A 184 -19.82 -7.71 -12.24
N SER A 185 -20.12 -7.99 -10.96
CA SER A 185 -19.76 -9.26 -10.31
C SER A 185 -20.45 -10.47 -10.96
N GLN A 186 -21.63 -10.25 -11.54
CA GLN A 186 -22.44 -11.28 -12.20
C GLN A 186 -21.99 -11.53 -13.65
N SER A 187 -21.31 -10.54 -14.27
CA SER A 187 -20.67 -10.72 -15.57
C SER A 187 -19.36 -11.50 -15.42
N SER A 188 -19.17 -12.53 -16.25
CA SER A 188 -18.02 -13.44 -16.22
C SER A 188 -16.98 -13.08 -17.29
N PRO A 189 -16.05 -12.13 -17.04
CA PRO A 189 -14.84 -12.10 -17.84
C PRO A 189 -14.08 -13.41 -17.64
N LYS A 190 -13.34 -13.82 -18.67
CA LYS A 190 -12.59 -15.09 -18.68
C LYS A 190 -11.54 -15.13 -17.57
N GLU A 191 -10.97 -13.97 -17.21
CA GLU A 191 -9.98 -13.86 -16.14
C GLU A 191 -10.24 -12.63 -15.25
N THR A 192 -10.06 -12.79 -13.95
CA THR A 192 -10.08 -11.67 -12.99
C THR A 192 -8.89 -11.76 -12.05
N LEU A 193 -8.20 -10.63 -11.85
CA LEU A 193 -7.21 -10.43 -10.82
C LEU A 193 -7.79 -9.54 -9.72
N PHE A 194 -7.88 -10.07 -8.51
CA PHE A 194 -8.29 -9.31 -7.32
C PHE A 194 -7.07 -8.78 -6.57
N ILE A 195 -7.08 -7.49 -6.22
CA ILE A 195 -5.98 -6.84 -5.51
C ILE A 195 -6.45 -6.41 -4.13
N PHE A 196 -5.65 -6.70 -3.09
CA PHE A 196 -5.94 -6.30 -1.70
C PHE A 196 -4.80 -5.45 -1.13
N ALA A 197 -4.92 -4.12 -1.20
CA ALA A 197 -3.87 -3.17 -0.78
C ALA A 197 -4.22 -2.48 0.56
N LEU A 198 -3.86 -3.10 1.69
CA LEU A 198 -4.25 -2.70 3.06
C LEU A 198 -3.07 -2.78 4.04
N GLY A 199 -3.25 -2.27 5.26
CA GLY A 199 -2.31 -2.44 6.37
C GLY A 199 -1.50 -1.22 6.76
N THR A 200 -1.29 -0.26 5.85
CA THR A 200 -0.53 0.98 6.15
C THR A 200 -1.18 1.75 7.31
N TRP A 201 -2.50 1.96 7.23
CA TRP A 201 -3.23 2.69 8.27
C TRP A 201 -3.49 1.87 9.52
N ASP A 202 -3.62 0.55 9.39
CA ASP A 202 -3.74 -0.36 10.53
C ASP A 202 -2.46 -0.34 11.38
N ILE A 203 -1.29 -0.45 10.75
CA ILE A 203 -0.01 -0.33 11.45
C ILE A 203 0.18 1.08 12.02
N TRP A 204 -0.18 2.12 11.26
CA TRP A 204 -0.12 3.50 11.75
C TRP A 204 -0.94 3.66 13.04
N THR A 205 -2.20 3.23 13.07
CA THR A 205 -3.05 3.40 14.25
C THR A 205 -2.66 2.48 15.40
N LEU A 206 -2.36 1.20 15.13
CA LEU A 206 -2.00 0.22 16.15
C LEU A 206 -0.62 0.50 16.78
N ALA A 207 0.28 1.17 16.08
CA ALA A 207 1.58 1.53 16.64
C ALA A 207 1.49 2.46 17.85
N SER A 208 0.36 3.15 18.09
CA SER A 208 0.13 3.93 19.32
C SER A 208 -0.41 3.12 20.49
N LEU A 209 -0.68 1.82 20.31
CA LEU A 209 -1.17 0.92 21.33
C LEU A 209 -0.04 -0.01 21.84
N PRO A 210 -0.21 -0.63 23.02
CA PRO A 210 0.63 -1.72 23.50
C PRO A 210 0.73 -2.87 22.48
N LEU A 211 1.91 -3.49 22.41
CA LEU A 211 2.18 -4.58 21.47
C LEU A 211 1.40 -5.86 21.79
N ASP A 212 1.15 -6.15 23.06
CA ASP A 212 0.36 -7.30 23.50
C ASP A 212 -1.09 -7.23 23.01
N ILE A 213 -1.62 -6.02 22.83
CA ILE A 213 -2.95 -5.79 22.21
C ILE A 213 -2.86 -5.72 20.69
N SER A 214 -1.84 -5.05 20.16
CA SER A 214 -1.74 -4.80 18.71
C SER A 214 -1.43 -6.04 17.89
N ARG A 215 -0.59 -6.96 18.41
CA ARG A 215 -0.16 -8.15 17.66
C ARG A 215 -1.31 -9.11 17.35
N PRO A 216 -2.18 -9.50 18.31
CA PRO A 216 -3.36 -10.32 18.00
C PRO A 216 -4.30 -9.65 16.98
N VAL A 217 -4.39 -8.32 16.99
CA VAL A 217 -5.20 -7.57 16.03
C VAL A 217 -4.61 -7.68 14.62
N ILE A 218 -3.29 -7.54 14.45
CA ILE A 218 -2.60 -7.77 13.17
C ILE A 218 -2.82 -9.21 12.67
N ASP A 219 -2.77 -10.20 13.56
CA ASP A 219 -3.03 -11.60 13.21
C ASP A 219 -4.45 -11.78 12.64
N ASN A 220 -5.45 -11.22 13.32
CA ASN A 220 -6.84 -11.28 12.87
C ASN A 220 -7.08 -10.52 11.56
N MET A 221 -6.54 -9.30 11.42
CA MET A 221 -6.72 -8.48 10.21
C MET A 221 -6.07 -9.12 8.98
N THR A 222 -4.86 -9.67 9.14
CA THR A 222 -4.18 -10.35 8.03
C THR A 222 -4.85 -11.67 7.65
N GLN A 223 -5.56 -12.34 8.57
CA GLN A 223 -6.39 -13.49 8.24
C GLN A 223 -7.67 -13.07 7.51
N ASP A 224 -8.32 -11.99 7.95
CA ASP A 224 -9.58 -11.50 7.33
C ASP A 224 -9.39 -11.16 5.86
N ILE A 225 -8.23 -10.61 5.44
CA ILE A 225 -7.89 -10.45 4.01
C ILE A 225 -8.12 -11.74 3.20
N PHE A 226 -7.69 -12.88 3.72
CA PHE A 226 -7.84 -14.18 3.04
C PHE A 226 -9.24 -14.78 3.22
N ASP A 227 -9.93 -14.48 4.31
CA ASP A 227 -11.34 -14.84 4.47
C ASP A 227 -12.21 -14.09 3.44
N GLN A 228 -11.90 -12.82 3.17
CA GLN A 228 -12.54 -12.03 2.13
C GLN A 228 -12.16 -12.53 0.72
N ALA A 229 -10.91 -12.91 0.48
CA ALA A 229 -10.50 -13.56 -0.77
C ALA A 229 -11.25 -14.89 -0.99
N GLU A 230 -11.45 -15.67 0.06
CA GLU A 230 -12.21 -16.92 0.03
C GLU A 230 -13.70 -16.67 -0.26
N ARG A 231 -14.30 -15.58 0.24
CA ARG A 231 -15.67 -15.17 -0.15
C ARG A 231 -15.77 -14.90 -1.65
N LEU A 232 -14.81 -14.19 -2.23
CA LEU A 232 -14.76 -13.92 -3.68
C LEU A 232 -14.53 -15.20 -4.49
N TYR A 233 -13.66 -16.10 -4.00
CA TYR A 233 -13.39 -17.40 -4.62
C TYR A 233 -14.66 -18.24 -4.71
N ARG A 234 -15.42 -18.37 -3.62
CA ARG A 234 -16.68 -19.14 -3.60
C ARG A 234 -17.72 -18.56 -4.54
N HIS A 235 -17.86 -17.24 -4.58
CA HIS A 235 -18.75 -16.59 -5.55
C HIS A 235 -18.30 -16.84 -7.00
N SER A 236 -16.98 -16.89 -7.23
CA SER A 236 -16.43 -17.20 -8.55
C SER A 236 -16.70 -18.63 -8.97
N LEU A 237 -16.72 -19.60 -8.04
CA LEU A 237 -17.09 -20.99 -8.35
C LEU A 237 -18.54 -21.15 -8.82
N GLU A 238 -19.45 -20.34 -8.28
CA GLU A 238 -20.87 -20.36 -8.67
C GLU A 238 -21.08 -19.80 -10.08
N THR A 239 -20.30 -18.79 -10.46
CA THR A 239 -20.44 -18.04 -11.71
C THR A 239 -19.52 -18.56 -12.83
N ASN A 240 -18.37 -19.14 -12.49
CA ASN A 240 -17.39 -19.71 -13.41
C ASN A 240 -16.75 -20.98 -12.85
N LYS A 241 -17.08 -22.13 -13.44
CA LYS A 241 -16.67 -23.45 -12.93
C LYS A 241 -15.26 -23.89 -13.37
N ALA A 242 -14.58 -23.15 -14.24
CA ALA A 242 -13.28 -23.54 -14.77
C ALA A 242 -12.35 -22.33 -14.95
N GLY A 243 -11.07 -22.52 -14.63
CA GLY A 243 -10.04 -21.49 -14.77
C GLY A 243 -9.19 -21.28 -13.52
N ILE A 244 -8.57 -20.11 -13.44
CA ILE A 244 -7.65 -19.72 -12.39
C ILE A 244 -8.25 -18.52 -11.64
N PHE A 245 -8.32 -18.62 -10.31
CA PHE A 245 -8.70 -17.51 -9.44
C PHE A 245 -7.43 -16.84 -8.92
N ARG A 246 -7.15 -15.62 -9.39
CA ARG A 246 -5.90 -14.90 -9.11
C ARG A 246 -6.12 -13.78 -8.09
N ILE A 247 -5.26 -13.74 -7.07
CA ILE A 247 -5.16 -12.60 -6.16
C ILE A 247 -3.74 -12.03 -6.12
N LEU A 248 -3.63 -10.72 -5.92
CA LEU A 248 -2.36 -10.04 -5.65
C LEU A 248 -2.47 -9.25 -4.35
N VAL A 249 -1.50 -9.44 -3.46
CA VAL A 249 -1.44 -8.75 -2.16
C VAL A 249 -0.04 -8.14 -2.02
N PRO A 250 0.10 -6.81 -2.01
CA PRO A 250 1.38 -6.18 -1.73
C PRO A 250 1.76 -6.34 -0.26
N ARG A 251 3.06 -6.46 -0.01
CA ARG A 251 3.63 -6.23 1.33
C ARG A 251 3.53 -4.75 1.69
N VAL A 252 3.43 -4.46 2.97
CA VAL A 252 3.30 -3.10 3.49
C VAL A 252 4.68 -2.53 3.80
N LEU A 253 4.92 -1.29 3.36
CA LEU A 253 6.07 -0.50 3.77
C LEU A 253 5.85 -0.03 5.20
N ASP A 254 6.86 -0.13 6.07
CA ASP A 254 6.75 0.37 7.44
C ASP A 254 6.41 1.87 7.39
N PRO A 255 5.24 2.30 7.91
CA PRO A 255 4.86 3.71 7.82
C PRO A 255 5.82 4.62 8.61
N SER A 256 6.62 4.08 9.52
CA SER A 256 7.57 4.85 10.33
C SER A 256 8.79 5.39 9.58
N ILE A 257 9.06 4.85 8.38
CA ILE A 257 10.11 5.35 7.51
C ILE A 257 9.61 6.35 6.45
N THR A 258 8.31 6.65 6.45
CA THR A 258 7.74 7.70 5.60
C THR A 258 7.94 9.08 6.23
N PRO A 259 8.05 10.17 5.44
CA PRO A 259 8.16 11.52 5.99
C PRO A 259 7.00 11.90 6.94
N ALA A 260 5.81 11.34 6.70
CA ALA A 260 4.65 11.55 7.55
C ALA A 260 4.88 11.16 9.01
N TRP A 261 5.75 10.18 9.29
CA TRP A 261 6.04 9.81 10.66
C TRP A 261 6.66 10.97 11.45
N GLN A 262 7.46 11.81 10.80
CA GLN A 262 8.09 12.96 11.43
C GLN A 262 7.17 14.19 11.41
N THR A 263 6.40 14.38 10.34
CA THR A 263 5.64 15.63 10.11
C THR A 263 4.20 15.57 10.60
N SER A 264 3.60 14.38 10.66
CA SER A 264 2.16 14.17 10.85
C SER A 264 1.83 13.31 12.07
N ARG A 265 2.80 12.59 12.64
CA ARG A 265 2.57 11.80 13.85
C ARG A 265 2.35 12.73 15.04
N PRO A 266 1.28 12.53 15.84
CA PRO A 266 1.03 13.36 17.01
C PRO A 266 2.19 13.32 18.03
N HIS A 267 2.56 14.49 18.56
CA HIS A 267 3.51 14.58 19.67
C HIS A 267 2.79 14.31 20.99
N LEU A 268 3.08 13.15 21.58
CA LEU A 268 2.52 12.72 22.86
C LEU A 268 3.54 12.82 24.00
N ALA A 269 3.10 12.52 25.23
CA ALA A 269 3.98 12.42 26.39
C ALA A 269 5.14 11.43 26.15
N ALA A 270 6.23 11.56 26.91
CA ALA A 270 7.46 10.78 26.68
C ALA A 270 7.25 9.25 26.66
N VAL A 271 6.27 8.78 27.44
CA VAL A 271 5.87 7.36 27.57
C VAL A 271 4.98 6.85 26.43
N HIS A 272 4.53 7.73 25.52
CA HIS A 272 3.82 7.41 24.28
C HIS A 272 4.53 8.06 23.09
N SER A 273 5.85 8.21 23.18
CA SER A 273 6.62 9.03 22.25
C SER A 273 6.58 8.48 20.81
N PRO A 274 6.76 9.34 19.79
CA PRO A 274 6.90 8.88 18.41
C PRO A 274 8.03 7.85 18.19
N ALA A 275 9.04 7.83 19.06
CA ALA A 275 10.14 6.86 19.02
C ALA A 275 9.71 5.46 19.50
N GLU A 276 8.92 5.40 20.58
CA GLU A 276 8.32 4.14 21.03
C GLU A 276 7.35 3.60 19.96
N GLN A 277 6.49 4.46 19.43
CA GLN A 277 5.55 4.08 18.39
C GLN A 277 6.28 3.63 17.11
N MET A 278 7.45 4.20 16.79
CA MET A 278 8.28 3.76 15.66
C MET A 278 8.76 2.32 15.86
N ARG A 279 9.23 1.96 17.07
CA ARG A 279 9.55 0.57 17.41
C ARG A 279 8.34 -0.33 17.21
N ASN A 280 7.17 0.09 17.66
CA ASN A 280 5.95 -0.69 17.51
C ASN A 280 5.58 -0.88 16.03
N SER A 281 5.64 0.20 15.23
CA SER A 281 5.40 0.18 13.79
C SER A 281 6.29 -0.83 13.06
N PHE A 282 7.59 -0.84 13.35
CA PHE A 282 8.54 -1.79 12.78
C PHE A 282 8.17 -3.25 13.10
N LEU A 283 7.87 -3.54 14.37
CA LEU A 283 7.52 -4.89 14.82
C LEU A 283 6.20 -5.37 14.21
N LEU A 284 5.19 -4.50 14.16
CA LEU A 284 3.87 -4.79 13.59
C LEU A 284 3.94 -4.96 12.07
N THR A 285 4.74 -4.15 11.37
CA THR A 285 4.99 -4.31 9.92
C THR A 285 5.63 -5.65 9.61
N GLY A 286 6.66 -6.03 10.39
CA GLY A 286 7.31 -7.33 10.25
C GLY A 286 6.33 -8.49 10.45
N GLN A 287 5.44 -8.38 11.44
CA GLN A 287 4.40 -9.39 11.68
C GLN A 287 3.37 -9.44 10.56
N TRP A 288 2.85 -8.28 10.13
CA TRP A 288 1.91 -8.17 9.01
C TRP A 288 2.43 -8.87 7.76
N ASN A 289 3.65 -8.53 7.31
CA ASN A 289 4.23 -9.08 6.09
C ASN A 289 4.53 -10.59 6.20
N ARG A 290 4.88 -11.10 7.39
CA ARG A 290 5.01 -12.55 7.62
C ARG A 290 3.67 -13.26 7.56
N ASN A 291 2.63 -12.68 8.15
CA ASN A 291 1.29 -13.27 8.15
C ASN A 291 0.71 -13.31 6.73
N LEU A 292 0.88 -12.24 5.94
CA LEU A 292 0.50 -12.25 4.52
C LEU A 292 1.13 -13.42 3.76
N TYR A 293 2.42 -13.68 4.01
CA TYR A 293 3.12 -14.82 3.41
C TYR A 293 2.53 -16.16 3.83
N ASN A 294 2.37 -16.37 5.13
CA ASN A 294 1.87 -17.63 5.68
C ASN A 294 0.43 -17.89 5.23
N ASN A 295 -0.44 -16.89 5.33
CA ASN A 295 -1.85 -17.02 4.97
C ASN A 295 -2.04 -17.22 3.47
N MET A 296 -1.25 -16.55 2.63
CA MET A 296 -1.23 -16.80 1.17
C MET A 296 -0.78 -18.23 0.85
N ALA A 297 0.30 -18.69 1.49
CA ALA A 297 0.82 -20.03 1.29
C ALA A 297 -0.20 -21.10 1.66
N THR A 298 -0.96 -20.90 2.74
CA THR A 298 -2.04 -21.78 3.19
C THR A 298 -3.23 -21.72 2.22
N TRP A 299 -3.67 -20.51 1.87
CA TRP A 299 -4.84 -20.29 1.01
C TRP A 299 -4.69 -20.90 -0.39
N ILE A 300 -3.51 -20.77 -1.02
CA ILE A 300 -3.21 -21.36 -2.35
C ILE A 300 -3.27 -22.89 -2.32
N SER A 301 -2.91 -23.50 -1.19
CA SER A 301 -2.89 -24.96 -1.01
C SER A 301 -4.28 -25.56 -0.77
N GLY A 302 -5.36 -24.76 -0.79
CA GLY A 302 -6.72 -25.26 -0.57
C GLY A 302 -7.05 -25.58 0.89
N GLY A 303 -6.05 -25.54 1.78
CA GLY A 303 -6.26 -25.76 3.21
C GLY A 303 -6.96 -24.57 3.86
N GLN A 304 -7.92 -24.84 4.74
CA GLN A 304 -8.10 -23.96 5.88
C GLN A 304 -6.81 -24.02 6.71
N PRO A 305 -6.37 -22.92 7.34
CA PRO A 305 -5.29 -23.00 8.31
C PRO A 305 -5.68 -24.05 9.35
N GLU A 306 -5.03 -25.21 9.33
CA GLU A 306 -5.21 -26.15 10.42
C GLU A 306 -4.75 -25.43 11.68
N ALA A 307 -5.65 -25.34 12.66
CA ALA A 307 -5.34 -24.81 13.97
C ALA A 307 -4.21 -25.66 14.59
N GLY A 308 -2.95 -25.26 14.34
CA GLY A 308 -1.76 -25.93 14.86
C GLY A 308 -0.73 -26.44 13.84
N SER A 309 -0.93 -26.33 12.51
CA SER A 309 0.14 -26.71 11.57
C SER A 309 1.08 -25.52 11.30
N SER A 310 2.07 -25.36 12.17
CA SER A 310 3.23 -24.55 11.84
C SER A 310 3.96 -25.25 10.69
N VAL A 311 3.92 -24.66 9.49
CA VAL A 311 4.97 -24.95 8.49
C VAL A 311 6.30 -24.70 9.20
N SER A 312 7.13 -25.73 9.33
CA SER A 312 8.41 -25.63 10.05
C SER A 312 9.36 -24.74 9.26
N PHE A 313 9.29 -23.45 9.52
CA PHE A 313 10.40 -22.53 9.34
C PHE A 313 11.41 -22.74 10.49
N PRO A 314 12.67 -22.30 10.36
CA PRO A 314 13.57 -22.26 11.51
C PRO A 314 12.81 -21.66 12.70
N PRO A 315 12.96 -22.25 13.90
CA PRO A 315 12.13 -21.93 15.04
C PRO A 315 12.02 -20.42 15.16
N ALA A 316 10.79 -19.92 15.31
CA ALA A 316 10.58 -18.56 15.78
C ALA A 316 11.44 -18.43 17.03
N GLU A 317 12.55 -17.70 16.93
CA GLU A 317 13.38 -17.42 18.08
C GLU A 317 12.46 -16.82 19.13
N GLU A 318 12.57 -17.35 20.35
CA GLU A 318 11.68 -17.05 21.46
C GLU A 318 11.42 -15.54 21.55
N PRO A 319 10.21 -15.12 21.95
CA PRO A 319 9.93 -13.70 22.18
C PRO A 319 11.00 -13.14 23.11
N ILE A 320 11.87 -12.29 22.54
CA ILE A 320 12.98 -11.69 23.27
C ILE A 320 12.37 -10.91 24.43
N PRO A 321 12.73 -11.22 25.69
CA PRO A 321 12.21 -10.53 26.87
C PRO A 321 12.40 -9.02 26.72
N ASP A 322 11.37 -8.25 27.10
CA ASP A 322 11.39 -6.79 27.08
C ASP A 322 12.50 -6.27 28.00
N GLY A 323 13.70 -6.07 27.43
CA GLY A 323 14.93 -5.71 28.14
C GLY A 323 16.20 -6.15 27.41
N GLU A 324 16.15 -7.23 26.63
CA GLU A 324 17.32 -7.77 25.90
C GLU A 324 17.31 -7.48 24.39
N PHE A 325 16.22 -6.87 23.89
CA PHE A 325 16.02 -6.59 22.46
C PHE A 325 17.18 -5.81 21.83
N LEU A 326 17.69 -4.77 22.49
CA LEU A 326 18.80 -3.99 21.95
C LEU A 326 20.10 -4.79 21.89
N ALA A 327 20.39 -5.62 22.89
CA ALA A 327 21.58 -6.46 22.91
C ALA A 327 21.54 -7.50 21.78
N TYR A 328 20.40 -8.20 21.66
CA TYR A 328 20.14 -9.13 20.58
C TYR A 328 20.20 -8.47 19.19
N PHE A 329 19.61 -7.28 19.05
CA PHE A 329 19.60 -6.53 17.78
C PHE A 329 21.01 -6.09 17.37
N PHE A 330 21.81 -5.54 18.30
CA PHE A 330 23.20 -5.18 18.02
C PHE A 330 24.06 -6.40 17.71
N GLU A 331 23.90 -7.50 18.46
CA GLU A 331 24.63 -8.74 18.24
C GLU A 331 24.34 -9.32 16.84
N ARG A 332 23.07 -9.28 16.42
CA ARG A 332 22.64 -9.74 15.10
C ARG A 332 23.14 -8.85 13.97
N LEU A 333 23.08 -7.52 14.13
CA LEU A 333 23.67 -6.58 13.18
C LEU A 333 25.18 -6.81 13.01
N THR A 334 25.90 -7.05 14.11
CA THR A 334 27.33 -7.39 14.03
C THR A 334 27.57 -8.74 13.36
N ALA A 335 26.76 -9.76 13.62
CA ALA A 335 26.90 -11.07 13.01
C ALA A 335 26.59 -11.06 11.50
N GLU A 336 25.60 -10.27 11.07
CA GLU A 336 25.26 -10.09 9.65
C GLU A 336 26.31 -9.24 8.93
N ALA A 337 26.82 -8.17 9.55
CA ALA A 337 27.92 -7.38 9.02
C ALA A 337 29.21 -8.22 8.88
N GLU A 338 29.50 -9.12 9.83
CA GLU A 338 30.61 -10.06 9.73
C GLU A 338 30.42 -11.11 8.63
N LYS A 339 29.20 -11.63 8.45
CA LYS A 339 28.87 -12.55 7.35
C LYS A 339 29.02 -11.87 5.99
N ALA A 340 28.56 -10.62 5.87
CA ALA A 340 28.73 -9.82 4.66
C ALA A 340 30.21 -9.54 4.37
N ALA A 341 31.02 -9.26 5.41
CA ALA A 341 32.46 -9.04 5.29
C ALA A 341 33.24 -10.31 4.89
N LYS A 342 32.73 -11.51 5.20
CA LYS A 342 33.42 -12.79 4.93
C LYS A 342 33.18 -13.34 3.52
N GLY A 343 32.33 -12.72 2.69
CA GLY A 343 32.14 -13.07 1.28
C GLY A 343 31.52 -14.46 1.07
N ILE A 344 30.33 -14.52 0.46
CA ILE A 344 29.64 -15.80 0.20
C ILE A 344 30.43 -16.60 -0.86
N PRO A 345 30.90 -17.83 -0.58
CA PRO A 345 31.47 -18.68 -1.61
C PRO A 345 30.36 -19.14 -2.56
N ARG A 346 30.55 -18.95 -3.87
CA ARG A 346 29.64 -19.47 -4.91
C ARG A 346 29.46 -20.98 -4.76
N PRO A 347 28.23 -21.53 -4.83
CA PRO A 347 28.03 -22.98 -4.83
C PRO A 347 28.66 -23.59 -6.10
N ARG A 348 29.62 -24.51 -5.93
CA ARG A 348 30.07 -25.39 -7.01
C ARG A 348 29.01 -26.46 -7.23
N GLY A 349 28.57 -26.59 -8.48
CA GLY A 349 27.51 -27.49 -8.90
C GLY A 349 27.69 -28.94 -8.42
N THR A 350 26.68 -29.43 -7.72
CA THR A 350 26.57 -30.82 -7.29
C THR A 350 25.95 -31.63 -8.43
N LYS A 351 26.70 -32.60 -8.95
CA LYS A 351 26.19 -33.58 -9.92
C LYS A 351 25.14 -34.46 -9.24
N ILE A 352 23.89 -34.35 -9.69
CA ILE A 352 22.80 -35.25 -9.28
C ILE A 352 23.04 -36.61 -9.93
N ARG A 353 23.12 -37.65 -9.10
CA ARG A 353 23.23 -39.05 -9.52
C ARG A 353 21.81 -39.62 -9.57
N ALA A 354 21.36 -39.98 -10.77
CA ALA A 354 20.09 -40.66 -10.98
C ALA A 354 20.09 -42.00 -10.25
N ARG A 355 19.05 -42.24 -9.45
CA ARG A 355 18.75 -43.54 -8.84
C ARG A 355 17.42 -44.00 -9.44
N GLU A 356 17.51 -44.91 -10.39
CA GLU A 356 16.39 -45.79 -10.74
C GLU A 356 16.01 -46.60 -9.50
N ASN A 357 14.70 -46.71 -9.24
CA ASN A 357 14.08 -47.97 -8.84
C ASN A 357 12.55 -47.88 -8.81
N THR A 358 11.99 -48.79 -9.62
CA THR A 358 10.86 -49.67 -9.33
C THR A 358 9.44 -49.10 -9.32
N ALA A 359 8.74 -49.44 -10.40
CA ALA A 359 7.29 -49.42 -10.54
C ALA A 359 6.61 -50.24 -9.43
N GLY A 360 5.76 -49.57 -8.66
CA GLY A 360 4.69 -50.16 -7.89
C GLY A 360 3.41 -49.45 -8.29
N GLU A 361 2.51 -50.16 -8.97
CA GLU A 361 1.17 -49.71 -9.32
C GLU A 361 0.40 -49.36 -8.04
N ALA A 362 0.28 -48.06 -7.77
CA ALA A 362 -0.77 -47.53 -6.93
C ALA A 362 -1.83 -46.96 -7.88
N HIS A 363 -3.05 -47.49 -7.77
CA HIS A 363 -4.25 -46.93 -8.38
C HIS A 363 -4.39 -45.47 -7.92
N GLU A 364 -3.92 -44.55 -8.74
CA GLU A 364 -4.14 -43.12 -8.62
C GLU A 364 -5.63 -42.88 -8.90
N MET A 365 -6.42 -42.79 -7.83
CA MET A 365 -7.70 -42.11 -7.89
C MET A 365 -7.37 -40.66 -8.21
N VAL A 366 -7.40 -40.34 -9.50
CA VAL A 366 -7.46 -38.96 -9.99
C VAL A 366 -8.76 -38.39 -9.44
N GLU A 367 -8.66 -37.80 -8.25
CA GLU A 367 -9.68 -36.92 -7.72
C GLU A 367 -9.79 -35.79 -8.74
N GLU A 368 -10.88 -35.81 -9.50
CA GLU A 368 -11.23 -34.78 -10.46
C GLU A 368 -11.29 -33.46 -9.67
N GLU A 369 -10.20 -32.67 -9.72
CA GLU A 369 -10.12 -31.33 -9.12
C GLU A 369 -11.18 -30.44 -9.79
N THR A 370 -12.41 -30.53 -9.30
CA THR A 370 -13.58 -29.80 -9.78
C THR A 370 -13.61 -28.39 -9.17
N GLY A 371 -12.48 -27.69 -9.19
CA GLY A 371 -12.30 -26.39 -8.58
C GLY A 371 -11.44 -25.43 -9.40
N LEU A 372 -11.70 -24.12 -9.26
CA LEU A 372 -10.85 -23.07 -9.78
C LEU A 372 -9.45 -23.17 -9.13
N SER A 373 -8.42 -23.15 -9.95
CA SER A 373 -7.05 -23.19 -9.45
C SER A 373 -6.70 -21.87 -8.75
N ARG A 374 -6.28 -21.90 -7.48
CA ARG A 374 -5.92 -20.70 -6.71
C ARG A 374 -4.51 -20.23 -7.03
N GLU A 375 -4.37 -19.01 -7.49
CA GLU A 375 -3.06 -18.39 -7.75
C GLU A 375 -2.92 -17.10 -6.95
N GLY A 376 -1.80 -16.96 -6.24
CA GLY A 376 -1.54 -15.82 -5.39
C GLY A 376 -0.18 -15.20 -5.66
N PHE A 377 -0.16 -13.89 -5.79
CA PHE A 377 1.03 -13.07 -5.99
C PHE A 377 1.27 -12.22 -4.73
N LEU A 378 2.46 -12.35 -4.15
CA LEU A 378 2.94 -11.40 -3.12
C LEU A 378 3.90 -10.43 -3.77
N PHE A 379 3.51 -9.16 -3.79
CA PHE A 379 4.31 -8.12 -4.39
C PHE A 379 5.12 -7.38 -3.33
N ASP A 380 6.45 -7.43 -3.43
CA ASP A 380 7.36 -6.79 -2.48
C ASP A 380 7.60 -5.32 -2.84
N MET A 381 6.55 -4.51 -2.66
CA MET A 381 6.64 -3.05 -2.81
C MET A 381 7.70 -2.42 -1.89
N PRO A 382 7.84 -2.84 -0.61
CA PRO A 382 8.86 -2.29 0.28
C PRO A 382 10.28 -2.43 -0.25
N GLU A 383 10.64 -3.58 -0.83
CA GLU A 383 11.98 -3.83 -1.36
C GLU A 383 12.40 -2.76 -2.39
N TYR A 384 11.49 -2.40 -3.30
CA TYR A 384 11.76 -1.36 -4.30
C TYR A 384 12.04 0.01 -3.64
N ILE A 385 11.17 0.43 -2.72
CA ILE A 385 11.28 1.73 -2.06
C ILE A 385 12.53 1.78 -1.18
N LEU A 386 12.80 0.74 -0.41
CA LEU A 386 13.97 0.63 0.46
C LEU A 386 15.27 0.62 -0.34
N THR A 387 15.29 -0.05 -1.50
CA THR A 387 16.44 -0.06 -2.42
C THR A 387 16.74 1.35 -2.91
N LEU A 388 15.71 2.10 -3.34
CA LEU A 388 15.88 3.51 -3.73
C LEU A 388 16.38 4.36 -2.57
N MET A 389 15.90 4.09 -1.36
CA MET A 389 16.32 4.84 -0.18
C MET A 389 17.80 4.58 0.17
N ALA A 390 18.19 3.31 0.18
CA ALA A 390 19.57 2.90 0.45
C ALA A 390 20.54 3.43 -0.61
N ASP A 391 20.17 3.33 -1.90
CA ASP A 391 21.00 3.87 -3.00
C ASP A 391 21.26 5.37 -2.82
N LEU A 392 20.22 6.15 -2.54
CA LEU A 392 20.37 7.58 -2.33
C LEU A 392 21.23 7.91 -1.10
N GLN A 393 21.01 7.24 0.03
CA GLN A 393 21.81 7.44 1.24
C GLN A 393 23.29 7.12 1.02
N LEU A 394 23.59 6.02 0.33
CA LEU A 394 24.97 5.65 -0.02
C LEU A 394 25.59 6.66 -0.97
N ARG A 395 24.85 7.09 -2.00
CA ARG A 395 25.31 8.09 -2.97
C ARG A 395 25.63 9.42 -2.30
N ASP A 396 24.76 9.91 -1.42
CA ASP A 396 24.95 11.17 -0.70
C ASP A 396 26.14 11.10 0.27
N ALA A 397 26.45 9.90 0.78
CA ALA A 397 27.65 9.64 1.57
C ALA A 397 28.92 9.44 0.72
N GLY A 398 28.83 9.46 -0.61
CA GLY A 398 29.95 9.13 -1.50
C GLY A 398 30.39 7.67 -1.43
N LEU A 399 29.49 6.78 -0.97
CA LEU A 399 29.73 5.36 -0.79
C LEU A 399 29.05 4.55 -1.90
N ARG A 400 29.57 3.35 -2.14
CA ARG A 400 28.96 2.32 -2.98
C ARG A 400 29.09 0.98 -2.31
N ASP A 401 28.05 0.16 -2.35
CA ASP A 401 28.12 -1.21 -1.84
C ASP A 401 28.61 -2.19 -2.93
N ALA A 402 28.76 -3.46 -2.56
CA ALA A 402 29.21 -4.51 -3.48
C ALA A 402 28.15 -4.90 -4.54
N ASN A 403 26.89 -4.55 -4.32
CA ASN A 403 25.77 -4.83 -5.22
C ASN A 403 25.53 -3.68 -6.21
N GLY A 404 26.24 -2.56 -6.06
CA GLY A 404 26.12 -1.38 -6.90
C GLY A 404 25.16 -0.32 -6.37
N LEU A 405 24.62 -0.45 -5.16
CA LEU A 405 23.88 0.65 -4.52
C LEU A 405 24.83 1.82 -4.24
N GLY A 406 24.33 3.04 -4.39
CA GLY A 406 25.11 4.28 -4.40
C GLY A 406 25.70 4.62 -5.76
N ALA A 407 25.42 3.81 -6.80
CA ALA A 407 25.95 4.01 -8.15
C ALA A 407 25.04 4.77 -9.10
N MET A 408 23.75 4.91 -8.79
CA MET A 408 22.75 5.50 -9.68
C MET A 408 23.12 6.94 -10.07
N ALA A 409 23.05 7.24 -11.36
CA ALA A 409 23.47 8.54 -11.87
C ALA A 409 22.57 9.68 -11.37
N PHE A 410 23.12 10.89 -11.30
CA PHE A 410 22.31 12.10 -11.08
C PHE A 410 21.31 12.25 -12.23
N GLY A 411 20.02 12.35 -11.91
CA GLY A 411 18.91 12.35 -12.87
C GLY A 411 18.22 10.99 -13.04
N GLU A 412 18.92 9.89 -12.76
CA GLU A 412 18.30 8.56 -12.68
C GLU A 412 17.75 8.30 -11.27
N GLY A 413 18.39 8.82 -10.22
CA GLY A 413 17.88 8.73 -8.85
C GLY A 413 17.06 9.93 -8.39
N TYR A 414 16.49 9.82 -7.19
CA TYR A 414 15.83 10.92 -6.50
C TYR A 414 16.87 11.86 -5.86
N ILE A 415 16.53 13.14 -5.69
CA ILE A 415 17.38 14.18 -5.08
C ILE A 415 17.13 14.25 -3.56
N ASN A 416 15.93 13.88 -3.09
CA ASN A 416 15.59 13.95 -1.67
C ASN A 416 14.55 12.87 -1.29
N MET A 417 14.75 12.23 -0.12
CA MET A 417 13.82 11.28 0.50
C MET A 417 13.10 11.84 1.72
N ALA A 418 13.75 12.74 2.47
CA ALA A 418 13.27 13.19 3.76
C ALA A 418 12.18 14.26 3.64
N ALA A 419 12.26 15.10 2.61
CA ALA A 419 11.32 16.19 2.41
C ALA A 419 10.35 15.85 1.26
N PRO A 420 9.05 15.65 1.53
CA PRO A 420 8.06 15.45 0.47
C PRO A 420 7.97 16.70 -0.42
N CYS A 421 7.43 16.56 -1.63
CA CYS A 421 7.32 17.74 -2.50
C CYS A 421 6.28 18.75 -2.02
N VAL A 422 5.11 18.25 -1.62
CA VAL A 422 4.03 19.06 -1.09
C VAL A 422 4.04 18.93 0.43
N ASP A 423 4.60 19.94 1.10
CA ASP A 423 4.33 20.17 2.52
C ASP A 423 3.01 20.94 2.64
N LYS A 424 2.21 20.62 3.67
CA LYS A 424 0.86 21.16 3.91
C LYS A 424 0.74 22.70 3.84
N GLU A 425 1.86 23.43 3.88
CA GLU A 425 1.90 24.89 3.98
C GLU A 425 2.44 25.61 2.74
N ASN A 426 3.06 24.95 1.75
CA ASN A 426 3.67 25.64 0.60
C ASN A 426 3.60 24.82 -0.69
N VAL A 427 2.48 24.91 -1.42
CA VAL A 427 2.42 24.47 -2.82
C VAL A 427 3.11 25.55 -3.66
N SER A 428 4.37 25.34 -4.04
CA SER A 428 4.96 26.07 -5.17
C SER A 428 4.77 25.20 -6.42
N PRO A 429 3.71 25.44 -7.22
CA PRO A 429 3.47 24.64 -8.40
C PRO A 429 4.55 24.96 -9.45
N GLY A 430 5.29 23.93 -9.87
CA GLY A 430 5.94 23.96 -11.19
C GLY A 430 7.42 23.62 -11.29
N VAL A 431 8.20 23.52 -10.20
CA VAL A 431 9.64 23.22 -10.34
C VAL A 431 10.13 22.27 -9.24
N GLY A 432 10.32 20.98 -9.57
CA GLY A 432 11.16 20.08 -8.76
C GLY A 432 10.51 18.88 -8.05
N CYS A 433 9.22 18.58 -8.26
CA CYS A 433 8.59 17.42 -7.59
C CYS A 433 8.94 16.06 -8.20
N ARG A 434 9.28 16.01 -9.49
CA ARG A 434 9.59 14.72 -10.17
C ARG A 434 10.82 14.04 -9.59
N ASP A 435 11.72 14.82 -9.01
CA ASP A 435 12.99 14.32 -8.50
C ASP A 435 12.95 13.98 -7.01
N ARG A 436 11.78 14.04 -6.35
CA ARG A 436 11.63 13.63 -4.94
C ARG A 436 10.94 12.27 -4.86
N LEU A 437 11.44 11.41 -3.96
CA LEU A 437 10.85 10.09 -3.78
C LEU A 437 9.43 10.20 -3.26
N PHE A 438 9.17 11.13 -2.35
CA PHE A 438 7.85 11.37 -1.76
C PHE A 438 7.20 12.62 -2.37
N SER A 439 5.96 12.45 -2.86
CA SER A 439 5.14 13.56 -3.35
C SER A 439 4.42 14.26 -2.20
N THR A 440 3.85 13.48 -1.29
CA THR A 440 3.27 13.92 -0.03
C THR A 440 3.98 13.23 1.14
N PRO A 441 3.73 13.61 2.40
CA PRO A 441 4.32 12.91 3.54
C PRO A 441 4.04 11.40 3.56
N PHE A 442 2.95 10.93 2.95
CA PHE A 442 2.55 9.52 2.97
C PHE A 442 2.81 8.78 1.66
N THR A 443 2.87 9.50 0.53
CA THR A 443 2.79 8.89 -0.80
C THR A 443 4.04 9.18 -1.63
N VAL A 444 4.54 8.18 -2.34
CA VAL A 444 5.66 8.34 -3.27
C VAL A 444 5.26 9.19 -4.49
N GLY A 445 6.26 9.69 -5.22
CA GLY A 445 6.06 10.46 -6.44
C GLY A 445 5.55 9.60 -7.59
N SER A 446 4.92 10.24 -8.58
CA SER A 446 4.32 9.57 -9.75
C SER A 446 5.30 8.68 -10.52
N ARG A 447 6.59 9.02 -10.52
CA ARG A 447 7.65 8.16 -11.07
C ARG A 447 7.72 6.82 -10.36
N ALA A 448 7.87 6.84 -9.02
CA ALA A 448 7.91 5.63 -8.22
C ALA A 448 6.59 4.84 -8.32
N VAL A 449 5.43 5.51 -8.32
CA VAL A 449 4.13 4.86 -8.54
C VAL A 449 4.10 4.12 -9.90
N GLY A 450 4.59 4.75 -10.96
CA GLY A 450 4.69 4.15 -12.29
C GLY A 450 5.64 2.94 -12.35
N ASP A 451 6.75 3.00 -11.64
CA ASP A 451 7.71 1.89 -11.58
C ASP A 451 7.16 0.72 -10.74
N ILE A 452 6.47 1.01 -9.64
CA ILE A 452 5.78 0.02 -8.80
C ILE A 452 4.71 -0.72 -9.60
N GLY A 453 3.87 0.00 -10.36
CA GLY A 453 2.86 -0.60 -11.22
C GLY A 453 3.45 -1.51 -12.30
N ARG A 454 4.55 -1.08 -12.93
CA ARG A 454 5.31 -1.88 -13.92
C ARG A 454 5.91 -3.14 -13.33
N LEU A 455 6.55 -3.05 -12.17
CA LEU A 455 7.13 -4.20 -11.48
C LEU A 455 6.06 -5.22 -11.08
N ALA A 456 4.88 -4.75 -10.64
CA ALA A 456 3.74 -5.62 -10.37
C ALA A 456 3.22 -6.29 -11.66
N ALA A 457 3.21 -5.57 -12.79
CA ALA A 457 2.79 -6.14 -14.07
C ALA A 457 3.76 -7.24 -14.53
N ASP A 458 5.07 -7.00 -14.40
CA ASP A 458 6.10 -7.98 -14.75
C ASP A 458 6.03 -9.22 -13.86
N LEU A 459 5.79 -9.06 -12.55
CA LEU A 459 5.53 -10.18 -11.64
C LEU A 459 4.42 -11.11 -12.15
N ILE A 460 3.33 -10.53 -12.66
CA ILE A 460 2.17 -11.28 -13.18
C ILE A 460 2.47 -11.90 -14.55
N ARG A 461 3.07 -11.14 -15.49
CA ARG A 461 3.42 -11.65 -16.83
C ARG A 461 4.39 -12.83 -16.76
N GLU A 462 5.34 -12.77 -15.84
CA GLU A 462 6.34 -13.82 -15.64
C GLU A 462 5.78 -15.03 -14.89
N GLY A 463 4.54 -14.99 -14.41
CA GLY A 463 3.92 -16.09 -13.68
C GLY A 463 4.64 -16.42 -12.38
N ARG A 464 5.29 -15.43 -11.74
CA ARG A 464 6.04 -15.59 -10.48
C ARG A 464 5.12 -15.72 -9.26
N SER A 465 4.05 -16.51 -9.37
CA SER A 465 3.12 -16.78 -8.28
C SER A 465 3.77 -17.65 -7.21
N MET A 466 3.26 -17.56 -5.98
CA MET A 466 3.76 -18.36 -4.86
C MET A 466 3.57 -19.86 -5.08
N ARG A 467 2.59 -20.26 -5.90
CA ARG A 467 2.41 -21.65 -6.30
C ARG A 467 3.60 -22.16 -7.10
N VAL A 468 4.04 -21.40 -8.09
CA VAL A 468 5.20 -21.77 -8.94
C VAL A 468 6.48 -21.81 -8.09
N GLN A 469 6.65 -20.87 -7.16
CA GLN A 469 7.81 -20.86 -6.25
C GLN A 469 7.87 -22.11 -5.36
N LYS A 470 6.72 -22.56 -4.81
CA LYS A 470 6.65 -23.80 -4.01
C LYS A 470 6.93 -25.07 -4.82
N LEU A 471 6.53 -25.12 -6.09
CA LEU A 471 6.73 -26.30 -6.94
C LEU A 471 8.18 -26.40 -7.46
N GLY A 472 8.90 -25.28 -7.50
CA GLY A 472 10.31 -25.22 -7.95
C GLY A 472 11.35 -25.43 -6.84
N SER A 473 10.94 -25.43 -5.57
CA SER A 473 11.78 -25.70 -4.38
C SER A 473 11.65 -27.15 -3.95
#